data_AF-A0A7S2A967-F1
#
_entry.id   AF-A0A7S2A967-F1
#
_cell.length_a   1.000
_cell.length_b   1.000
_cell.length_c   1.000
_cell.angle_alpha   90.00
_cell.angle_beta   90.00
_cell.angle_gamma   90.00
#
_symmetry.space_group_name_H-M   'P 1'
#
loop_
_entity.id
_entity.type
_entity.pdbx_description
1 polymer ?
#
loop_
_entity_poly.entity_id
_entity_poly.type
_entity_poly.pdbx_seq_one_letter_code
_entity_poly.pdbx_strand_id
1 'polypeptide(L)'
;QAGVAGGSPISFTNSNAQYALVKNSISRSKNRCVDLWDTSNVLAAENVAYDAEGHCFAVGPNSQNNNLISNLGALTRKASVPILGANDDTEASTFYMGNPANTWSANVAGGSERHGFLLETSLTEPLGRFDGNRAHSNVESGICVKGYAPSNLQTFRDTNSFRNSNTGLQIIDSTSVEFNDGNVADNRHGIEIISAGGGTNPVVDLANLKISGQTPGYKGLASFVDGTPVLCTGYASGPAVDGLAVHPNNAIVWAQSLHFSGFTSAD
;
A
#
# COMPACT_ATOMS: atom_id res chain seq x y z
N GLN A 1 -27.65 5.32 -8.23
CA GLN A 1 -28.17 4.40 -7.20
C GLN A 1 -27.27 4.52 -5.98
N ALA A 2 -27.79 4.92 -4.82
CA ALA A 2 -27.09 4.76 -3.56
C ALA A 2 -27.09 3.27 -3.23
N GLY A 3 -25.89 2.71 -3.01
CA GLY A 3 -25.62 1.28 -3.01
C GLY A 3 -26.41 0.52 -1.96
N VAL A 4 -27.13 -0.51 -2.41
CA VAL A 4 -27.50 -1.64 -1.56
C VAL A 4 -26.21 -2.30 -1.09
N ALA A 5 -26.12 -2.65 0.20
CA ALA A 5 -25.00 -3.41 0.73
C ALA A 5 -24.74 -4.65 -0.16
N GLY A 6 -23.52 -4.78 -0.69
CA GLY A 6 -23.07 -5.99 -1.40
C GLY A 6 -22.68 -5.89 -2.88
N GLY A 7 -22.82 -4.76 -3.59
CA GLY A 7 -22.23 -4.62 -4.95
C GLY A 7 -21.25 -3.45 -5.11
N SER A 8 -20.03 -3.72 -5.62
CA SER A 8 -19.10 -2.67 -6.07
C SER A 8 -19.62 -2.00 -7.34
N PRO A 9 -19.36 -0.69 -7.56
CA PRO A 9 -19.87 0.03 -8.74
C PRO A 9 -19.51 -0.65 -10.08
N ILE A 10 -18.30 -1.21 -10.15
CA ILE A 10 -17.80 -1.95 -11.31
C ILE A 10 -17.18 -3.24 -10.78
N SER A 11 -17.66 -4.37 -11.27
CA SER A 11 -17.16 -5.67 -10.86
C SER A 11 -17.01 -6.58 -12.07
N PHE A 12 -15.85 -7.22 -12.18
CA PHE A 12 -15.58 -8.29 -13.12
C PHE A 12 -15.42 -9.56 -12.28
N THR A 13 -16.24 -10.58 -12.56
CA THR A 13 -16.23 -11.83 -11.82
C THR A 13 -16.20 -13.04 -12.73
N ASN A 14 -15.45 -14.08 -12.33
CA ASN A 14 -15.41 -15.39 -13.00
C ASN A 14 -15.17 -15.31 -14.52
N SER A 15 -14.19 -14.53 -14.95
CA SER A 15 -13.93 -14.31 -16.38
C SER A 15 -12.45 -14.15 -16.71
N ASN A 16 -12.05 -14.73 -17.84
CA ASN A 16 -10.71 -14.57 -18.43
C ASN A 16 -10.74 -13.84 -19.77
N ALA A 17 -11.89 -13.24 -20.15
CA ALA A 17 -11.99 -12.43 -21.35
C ALA A 17 -11.17 -11.14 -21.21
N GLN A 18 -10.85 -10.52 -22.35
CA GLN A 18 -10.17 -9.22 -22.35
C GLN A 18 -11.17 -8.11 -22.05
N TYR A 19 -10.89 -7.33 -21.01
CA TYR A 19 -11.69 -6.18 -20.62
C TYR A 19 -10.83 -4.92 -20.50
N ALA A 20 -11.44 -3.76 -20.75
CA ALA A 20 -10.82 -2.47 -20.53
C ALA A 20 -11.76 -1.55 -19.75
N LEU A 21 -11.27 -1.05 -18.62
CA LEU A 21 -11.88 -0.02 -17.79
C LEU A 21 -10.91 1.17 -17.76
N VAL A 22 -11.14 2.13 -18.65
CA VAL A 22 -10.19 3.24 -18.87
C VAL A 22 -10.86 4.60 -18.71
N LYS A 23 -10.22 5.52 -17.98
CA LYS A 23 -10.64 6.94 -17.82
C LYS A 23 -12.02 7.13 -17.19
N ASN A 24 -12.34 6.33 -16.18
CA ASN A 24 -13.59 6.45 -15.44
C ASN A 24 -13.41 7.27 -14.16
N SER A 25 -14.51 7.87 -13.68
CA SER A 25 -14.59 8.52 -12.39
C SER A 25 -15.59 7.79 -11.50
N ILE A 26 -15.14 7.33 -10.33
CA ILE A 26 -15.97 6.65 -9.33
C ILE A 26 -15.96 7.52 -8.07
N SER A 27 -17.12 7.84 -7.51
CA SER A 27 -17.16 8.69 -6.31
C SER A 27 -18.25 8.29 -5.33
N ARG A 28 -17.97 8.47 -4.03
CA ARG A 28 -18.93 8.26 -2.93
C ARG A 28 -19.51 6.84 -2.94
N SER A 29 -18.66 5.86 -3.18
CA SER A 29 -19.07 4.46 -3.17
C SER A 29 -19.19 3.94 -1.74
N LYS A 30 -20.28 3.25 -1.44
CA LYS A 30 -20.50 2.59 -0.14
C LYS A 30 -20.04 1.14 -0.12
N ASN A 31 -19.42 0.68 -1.21
CA ASN A 31 -18.89 -0.66 -1.36
C ASN A 31 -17.83 -0.66 -2.45
N ARG A 32 -16.54 -0.62 -2.09
CA ARG A 32 -15.40 -0.69 -3.02
C ARG A 32 -15.52 0.26 -4.23
N CYS A 33 -14.65 0.17 -5.23
CA CYS A 33 -14.75 0.96 -6.47
C CYS A 33 -14.79 0.06 -7.69
N VAL A 34 -13.71 -0.71 -7.85
CA VAL A 34 -13.51 -1.68 -8.92
C VAL A 34 -13.11 -2.99 -8.26
N ASP A 35 -13.86 -4.04 -8.54
CA ASP A 35 -13.62 -5.36 -7.95
C ASP A 35 -13.31 -6.38 -9.06
N LEU A 36 -12.14 -7.01 -8.96
CA LEU A 36 -11.66 -8.02 -9.89
C LEU A 36 -11.57 -9.36 -9.14
N TRP A 37 -12.58 -10.22 -9.28
CA TRP A 37 -12.70 -11.45 -8.49
C TRP A 37 -12.76 -12.69 -9.36
N ASP A 38 -11.80 -13.60 -9.21
CA ASP A 38 -11.63 -14.77 -10.10
C ASP A 38 -11.52 -14.33 -11.58
N THR A 39 -10.64 -13.34 -11.84
CA THR A 39 -10.50 -12.71 -13.17
C THR A 39 -9.08 -12.59 -13.69
N SER A 40 -8.96 -12.54 -15.01
CA SER A 40 -7.71 -12.22 -15.70
C SER A 40 -7.96 -11.35 -16.93
N ASN A 41 -6.89 -10.75 -17.47
CA ASN A 41 -6.91 -9.95 -18.70
C ASN A 41 -7.74 -8.66 -18.64
N VAL A 42 -7.90 -8.08 -17.43
CA VAL A 42 -8.52 -6.76 -17.26
C VAL A 42 -7.44 -5.67 -17.31
N LEU A 43 -7.63 -4.67 -18.17
CA LEU A 43 -6.91 -3.40 -18.13
C LEU A 43 -7.76 -2.38 -17.36
N ALA A 44 -7.35 -2.02 -16.14
CA ALA A 44 -7.90 -0.89 -15.40
C ALA A 44 -6.88 0.27 -15.44
N ALA A 45 -7.12 1.27 -16.29
CA ALA A 45 -6.15 2.34 -16.48
C ALA A 45 -6.72 3.75 -16.39
N GLU A 46 -5.93 4.67 -15.84
CA GLU A 46 -6.26 6.11 -15.81
C GLU A 46 -7.62 6.41 -15.15
N ASN A 47 -8.08 5.56 -14.24
CA ASN A 47 -9.32 5.79 -13.51
C ASN A 47 -9.07 6.66 -12.28
N VAL A 48 -10.06 7.48 -11.93
CA VAL A 48 -10.06 8.27 -10.70
C VAL A 48 -11.15 7.74 -9.79
N ALA A 49 -10.80 7.42 -8.55
CA ALA A 49 -11.76 7.03 -7.53
C ALA A 49 -11.59 7.89 -6.28
N TYR A 50 -12.70 8.41 -5.76
CA TYR A 50 -12.69 9.33 -4.61
C TYR A 50 -13.81 8.99 -3.63
N ASP A 51 -13.50 8.95 -2.33
CA ASP A 51 -14.50 8.72 -1.28
C ASP A 51 -15.19 7.37 -1.47
N ALA A 52 -14.54 6.29 -1.04
CA ALA A 52 -15.08 4.94 -1.13
C ALA A 52 -14.88 4.19 0.18
N GLU A 53 -15.85 3.33 0.55
CA GLU A 53 -15.76 2.48 1.74
C GLU A 53 -15.25 1.06 1.39
N GLY A 54 -14.42 0.48 2.26
CA GLY A 54 -13.77 -0.83 2.08
C GLY A 54 -12.49 -0.72 1.24
N HIS A 55 -12.21 -1.72 0.40
CA HIS A 55 -11.11 -1.64 -0.58
C HIS A 55 -11.55 -0.94 -1.86
N CYS A 56 -10.84 0.06 -2.39
CA CYS A 56 -11.30 0.76 -3.60
C CYS A 56 -11.05 -0.04 -4.90
N PHE A 57 -9.78 -0.20 -5.31
CA PHE A 57 -9.40 -1.09 -6.41
C PHE A 57 -8.99 -2.44 -5.82
N ALA A 58 -9.88 -3.42 -5.88
CA ALA A 58 -9.69 -4.71 -5.23
C ALA A 58 -9.45 -5.83 -6.23
N VAL A 59 -8.37 -6.58 -6.02
CA VAL A 59 -8.04 -7.79 -6.77
C VAL A 59 -8.06 -8.98 -5.82
N GLY A 60 -8.97 -9.93 -6.09
CA GLY A 60 -9.15 -11.13 -5.28
C GLY A 60 -8.01 -12.16 -5.42
N PRO A 61 -7.99 -13.18 -4.56
CA PRO A 61 -6.88 -14.15 -4.47
C PRO A 61 -6.70 -15.03 -5.71
N ASN A 62 -7.75 -15.29 -6.51
CA ASN A 62 -7.62 -16.06 -7.76
C ASN A 62 -7.60 -15.17 -9.01
N SER A 63 -7.42 -13.86 -8.84
CA SER A 63 -7.35 -12.91 -9.96
C SER A 63 -5.90 -12.60 -10.32
N GLN A 64 -5.49 -12.90 -11.54
CA GLN A 64 -4.10 -12.79 -12.00
C GLN A 64 -4.02 -12.24 -13.43
N ASN A 65 -2.86 -11.74 -13.83
CA ASN A 65 -2.61 -11.16 -15.16
C ASN A 65 -3.52 -9.97 -15.49
N ASN A 66 -3.93 -9.20 -14.49
CA ASN A 66 -4.62 -7.92 -14.66
C ASN A 66 -3.61 -6.78 -14.65
N ASN A 67 -3.94 -5.69 -15.34
CA ASN A 67 -3.10 -4.50 -15.46
C ASN A 67 -3.81 -3.30 -14.84
N LEU A 68 -3.31 -2.84 -13.69
CA LEU A 68 -3.76 -1.64 -13.01
C LEU A 68 -2.71 -0.54 -13.17
N ILE A 69 -3.00 0.41 -14.05
CA ILE A 69 -2.00 1.37 -14.55
C ILE A 69 -2.50 2.81 -14.39
N SER A 70 -1.71 3.67 -13.76
CA SER A 70 -1.98 5.11 -13.68
C SER A 70 -3.36 5.47 -13.08
N ASN A 71 -3.89 4.64 -12.19
CA ASN A 71 -5.11 4.97 -11.47
C ASN A 71 -4.81 5.87 -10.27
N LEU A 72 -5.72 6.79 -9.98
CA LEU A 72 -5.69 7.64 -8.80
C LEU A 72 -6.84 7.24 -7.88
N GLY A 73 -6.53 6.83 -6.67
CA GLY A 73 -7.52 6.64 -5.62
C GLY A 73 -7.25 7.58 -4.45
N ALA A 74 -8.32 8.19 -3.94
CA ALA A 74 -8.23 9.09 -2.80
C ALA A 74 -9.38 8.91 -1.81
N LEU A 75 -9.08 9.10 -0.51
CA LEU A 75 -10.05 9.07 0.59
C LEU A 75 -10.81 7.73 0.67
N THR A 76 -10.07 6.64 0.80
CA THR A 76 -10.66 5.31 1.06
C THR A 76 -10.93 5.15 2.54
N ARG A 77 -12.18 4.89 2.93
CA ARG A 77 -12.65 4.80 4.31
C ARG A 77 -12.90 3.36 4.72
N LYS A 78 -12.82 3.08 6.01
CA LYS A 78 -13.20 1.80 6.58
C LYS A 78 -14.67 1.53 6.32
N ALA A 79 -14.97 0.30 5.92
CA ALA A 79 -16.34 -0.18 5.94
C ALA A 79 -16.80 -0.39 7.39
N SER A 80 -18.09 -0.16 7.67
CA SER A 80 -18.66 -0.45 9.00
C SER A 80 -18.85 -1.94 9.25
N VAL A 81 -18.89 -2.75 8.19
CA VAL A 81 -18.98 -4.21 8.20
C VAL A 81 -18.20 -4.77 7.01
N PRO A 82 -17.67 -6.01 7.06
CA PRO A 82 -17.10 -6.67 5.89
C PRO A 82 -18.12 -6.70 4.75
N ILE A 83 -17.74 -6.23 3.57
CA ILE A 83 -18.68 -5.88 2.52
C ILE A 83 -18.98 -7.07 1.59
N LEU A 84 -18.15 -8.12 1.58
CA LEU A 84 -18.36 -9.32 0.76
C LEU A 84 -18.01 -10.64 1.46
N GLY A 85 -17.89 -10.65 2.80
CA GLY A 85 -17.49 -11.85 3.56
C GLY A 85 -16.08 -12.38 3.22
N ALA A 86 -15.36 -11.71 2.32
CA ALA A 86 -14.04 -12.04 1.85
C ALA A 86 -13.12 -10.83 2.05
N ASN A 87 -12.06 -11.08 2.83
CA ASN A 87 -11.07 -10.12 3.31
C ASN A 87 -11.64 -9.06 4.24
N ASP A 88 -10.77 -8.57 5.12
CA ASP A 88 -11.14 -7.62 6.13
C ASP A 88 -11.32 -6.24 5.48
N ASP A 89 -12.49 -5.93 4.92
CA ASP A 89 -12.80 -4.58 4.39
C ASP A 89 -12.72 -3.48 5.49
N THR A 90 -12.49 -3.88 6.76
CA THR A 90 -12.14 -2.95 7.84
C THR A 90 -10.65 -2.55 7.82
N GLU A 91 -9.80 -3.32 7.12
CA GLU A 91 -8.43 -3.00 6.69
C GLU A 91 -8.41 -2.23 5.35
N ALA A 92 -9.26 -1.19 5.24
CA ALA A 92 -9.51 -0.45 4.01
C ALA A 92 -8.23 -0.03 3.26
N SER A 93 -8.17 -0.36 1.97
CA SER A 93 -7.03 0.03 1.14
C SER A 93 -7.47 0.63 -0.19
N THR A 94 -6.75 1.63 -0.66
CA THR A 94 -7.02 2.19 -1.98
C THR A 94 -6.76 1.15 -3.07
N PHE A 95 -5.69 0.38 -2.94
CA PHE A 95 -5.37 -0.76 -3.80
C PHE A 95 -5.20 -2.02 -2.93
N TYR A 96 -6.13 -2.96 -3.07
CA TYR A 96 -6.06 -4.28 -2.43
C TYR A 96 -5.56 -5.32 -3.42
N MET A 97 -4.50 -6.02 -3.04
CA MET A 97 -3.79 -6.99 -3.86
C MET A 97 -3.84 -8.35 -3.15
N GLY A 98 -4.90 -9.12 -3.37
CA GLY A 98 -5.03 -10.49 -2.83
C GLY A 98 -4.16 -11.51 -3.56
N ASN A 99 -3.69 -11.17 -4.77
CA ASN A 99 -2.83 -12.00 -5.59
C ASN A 99 -1.66 -11.17 -6.16
N PRO A 100 -0.40 -11.62 -5.97
CA PRO A 100 0.79 -10.88 -6.40
C PRO A 100 1.00 -10.87 -7.92
N ALA A 101 0.42 -11.83 -8.66
CA ALA A 101 0.63 -12.02 -10.10
C ALA A 101 -0.19 -11.03 -10.95
N ASN A 102 -0.10 -9.74 -10.65
CA ASN A 102 -0.74 -8.65 -11.39
C ASN A 102 0.24 -7.49 -11.60
N THR A 103 -0.06 -6.63 -12.57
CA THR A 103 0.72 -5.41 -12.85
C THR A 103 0.10 -4.22 -12.12
N TRP A 104 0.89 -3.56 -11.29
CA TRP A 104 0.57 -2.33 -10.58
C TRP A 104 1.61 -1.29 -10.94
N SER A 105 1.27 -0.35 -11.82
CA SER A 105 2.23 0.64 -12.29
C SER A 105 1.70 2.06 -12.28
N ALA A 106 2.51 2.99 -11.79
CA ALA A 106 2.22 4.42 -11.79
C ALA A 106 0.90 4.81 -11.09
N ASN A 107 0.39 3.97 -10.18
CA ASN A 107 -0.83 4.26 -9.43
C ASN A 107 -0.53 5.21 -8.26
N VAL A 108 -1.53 6.00 -7.87
CA VAL A 108 -1.43 6.96 -6.77
C VAL A 108 -2.55 6.69 -5.76
N ALA A 109 -2.16 6.45 -4.50
CA ALA A 109 -3.05 6.29 -3.36
C ALA A 109 -2.87 7.46 -2.38
N GLY A 110 -3.96 8.13 -2.01
CA GLY A 110 -3.93 9.27 -1.11
C GLY A 110 -5.03 9.24 -0.04
N GLY A 111 -4.68 9.34 1.24
CA GLY A 111 -5.70 9.63 2.26
C GLY A 111 -6.59 8.45 2.69
N SER A 112 -6.12 7.20 2.54
CA SER A 112 -6.84 6.03 3.05
C SER A 112 -6.85 5.99 4.58
N GLU A 113 -7.94 5.54 5.19
CA GLU A 113 -8.06 5.32 6.65
C GLU A 113 -7.28 4.10 7.16
N ARG A 114 -6.72 3.28 6.25
CA ARG A 114 -5.64 2.34 6.57
C ARG A 114 -4.54 2.44 5.54
N HIS A 115 -4.60 1.66 4.47
CA HIS A 115 -3.47 1.45 3.58
C HIS A 115 -3.63 2.16 2.23
N GLY A 116 -2.55 2.67 1.66
CA GLY A 116 -2.54 3.06 0.25
C GLY A 116 -2.59 1.81 -0.63
N PHE A 117 -1.61 0.93 -0.44
CA PHE A 117 -1.51 -0.38 -1.08
C PHE A 117 -1.40 -1.47 -0.01
N LEU A 118 -2.19 -2.53 -0.14
CA LEU A 118 -2.13 -3.71 0.73
C LEU A 118 -1.97 -4.96 -0.12
N LEU A 119 -0.78 -5.57 -0.10
CA LEU A 119 -0.57 -6.95 -0.54
C LEU A 119 -0.78 -7.84 0.67
N GLU A 120 -1.89 -8.54 0.72
CA GLU A 120 -2.19 -9.49 1.79
C GLU A 120 -2.51 -10.83 1.16
N THR A 121 -1.59 -11.77 1.31
CA THR A 121 -1.70 -13.07 0.65
C THR A 121 -0.82 -14.09 1.34
N SER A 122 -1.20 -15.36 1.28
CA SER A 122 -0.33 -16.50 1.61
C SER A 122 0.20 -17.20 0.36
N LEU A 123 -0.08 -16.65 -0.82
CA LEU A 123 0.40 -17.20 -2.09
C LEU A 123 1.91 -16.99 -2.22
N THR A 124 2.56 -17.91 -2.92
CA THR A 124 4.00 -17.87 -3.20
C THR A 124 4.31 -17.58 -4.66
N GLU A 125 3.27 -17.28 -5.45
CA GLU A 125 3.38 -16.93 -6.87
C GLU A 125 4.27 -15.69 -7.07
N PRO A 126 5.03 -15.60 -8.17
CA PRO A 126 5.84 -14.43 -8.47
C PRO A 126 5.02 -13.14 -8.55
N LEU A 127 5.63 -12.04 -8.15
CA LEU A 127 5.08 -10.70 -8.32
C LEU A 127 5.05 -10.37 -9.81
N GLY A 128 3.89 -9.95 -10.32
CA GLY A 128 3.76 -9.58 -11.74
C GLY A 128 4.60 -8.34 -12.07
N ARG A 129 4.18 -7.18 -11.58
CA ARG A 129 4.99 -5.95 -11.58
C ARG A 129 4.46 -4.99 -10.53
N PHE A 130 5.36 -4.37 -9.75
CA PHE A 130 5.04 -3.22 -8.90
C PHE A 130 6.08 -2.14 -9.15
N ASP A 131 5.69 -1.04 -9.82
CA ASP A 131 6.65 -0.07 -10.33
C ASP A 131 6.10 1.37 -10.43
N GLY A 132 6.82 2.34 -9.87
CA GLY A 132 6.47 3.77 -9.96
C GLY A 132 5.21 4.15 -9.17
N ASN A 133 4.79 3.33 -8.20
CA ASN A 133 3.59 3.59 -7.41
C ASN A 133 3.87 4.61 -6.30
N ARG A 134 2.85 5.41 -5.99
CA ARG A 134 2.92 6.46 -4.97
C ARG A 134 1.82 6.30 -3.93
N ALA A 135 2.18 6.30 -2.66
CA ALA A 135 1.24 6.25 -1.55
C ALA A 135 1.53 7.36 -0.54
N HIS A 136 0.53 8.17 -0.20
CA HIS A 136 0.73 9.23 0.78
C HIS A 136 -0.50 9.58 1.60
N SER A 137 -0.26 10.23 2.74
CA SER A 137 -1.33 10.75 3.60
C SER A 137 -2.30 9.68 4.10
N ASN A 138 -1.91 8.40 4.08
CA ASN A 138 -2.72 7.31 4.61
C ASN A 138 -2.53 7.21 6.12
N VAL A 139 -3.57 6.74 6.83
CA VAL A 139 -3.56 6.68 8.30
C VAL A 139 -2.66 5.56 8.81
N GLU A 140 -2.70 4.38 8.21
CA GLU A 140 -1.85 3.25 8.63
C GLU A 140 -0.56 3.27 7.82
N SER A 141 -0.55 2.67 6.63
CA SER A 141 0.67 2.63 5.83
C SER A 141 0.49 3.02 4.39
N GLY A 142 1.57 3.53 3.79
CA GLY A 142 1.58 3.79 2.36
C GLY A 142 1.50 2.47 1.59
N ILE A 143 2.43 1.56 1.87
CA ILE A 143 2.49 0.24 1.26
C ILE A 143 2.71 -0.80 2.35
N CYS A 144 1.84 -1.81 2.38
CA CYS A 144 1.92 -2.95 3.28
C CYS A 144 2.06 -4.25 2.49
N VAL A 145 3.07 -5.05 2.82
CA VAL A 145 3.24 -6.42 2.32
C VAL A 145 3.10 -7.37 3.49
N LYS A 146 2.07 -8.21 3.45
CA LYS A 146 1.63 -9.05 4.57
C LYS A 146 1.44 -10.50 4.13
N GLY A 147 2.16 -11.41 4.78
CA GLY A 147 2.09 -12.85 4.55
C GLY A 147 2.78 -13.37 3.28
N TYR A 148 3.41 -12.50 2.49
CA TYR A 148 3.94 -12.87 1.17
C TYR A 148 5.32 -13.53 1.29
N ALA A 149 5.40 -14.81 0.93
CA ALA A 149 6.61 -15.63 1.09
C ALA A 149 6.97 -16.42 -0.18
N PRO A 150 7.29 -15.75 -1.31
CA PRO A 150 7.72 -16.39 -2.54
C PRO A 150 9.09 -17.08 -2.37
N SER A 151 9.34 -18.10 -3.21
CA SER A 151 10.59 -18.88 -3.18
C SER A 151 11.80 -18.12 -3.71
N ASN A 152 11.58 -17.11 -4.56
CA ASN A 152 12.61 -16.25 -5.13
C ASN A 152 12.37 -14.80 -4.69
N LEU A 153 13.44 -14.02 -4.62
CA LEU A 153 13.36 -12.58 -4.33
C LEU A 153 12.45 -11.86 -5.35
N GLN A 154 11.49 -11.08 -4.85
CA GLN A 154 10.55 -10.29 -5.65
C GLN A 154 10.77 -8.81 -5.43
N THR A 155 10.90 -8.04 -6.51
CA THR A 155 11.24 -6.62 -6.43
C THR A 155 10.05 -5.70 -6.62
N PHE A 156 9.84 -4.82 -5.65
CA PHE A 156 9.01 -3.63 -5.72
C PHE A 156 9.90 -2.46 -6.14
N ARG A 157 9.63 -1.86 -7.31
CA ARG A 157 10.48 -0.84 -7.94
C ARG A 157 9.91 0.57 -7.83
N ASP A 158 10.80 1.56 -7.79
CA ASP A 158 10.48 3.01 -7.77
C ASP A 158 9.29 3.33 -6.84
N THR A 159 9.45 2.92 -5.59
CA THR A 159 8.37 2.94 -4.61
C THR A 159 8.40 4.26 -3.82
N ASN A 160 7.34 5.05 -3.93
CA ASN A 160 7.27 6.37 -3.30
C ASN A 160 6.21 6.39 -2.19
N SER A 161 6.63 6.39 -0.93
CA SER A 161 5.72 6.36 0.23
C SER A 161 6.02 7.48 1.21
N PHE A 162 5.09 8.43 1.38
CA PHE A 162 5.39 9.60 2.21
C PHE A 162 4.20 10.18 2.96
N ARG A 163 4.47 10.84 4.09
CA ARG A 163 3.46 11.54 4.91
C ARG A 163 2.30 10.65 5.34
N ASN A 164 2.52 9.36 5.50
CA ASN A 164 1.56 8.47 6.13
C ASN A 164 1.66 8.63 7.65
N SER A 165 0.54 8.52 8.36
CA SER A 165 0.50 8.77 9.80
C SER A 165 1.26 7.73 10.59
N ASN A 166 1.30 6.49 10.12
CA ASN A 166 2.12 5.43 10.71
C ASN A 166 3.30 5.08 9.80
N THR A 167 3.18 4.09 8.92
CA THR A 167 4.36 3.49 8.28
C THR A 167 4.46 3.82 6.78
N GLY A 168 5.65 4.13 6.28
CA GLY A 168 5.90 4.30 4.85
C GLY A 168 5.81 2.96 4.11
N LEU A 169 6.76 2.07 4.41
CA LEU A 169 6.82 0.70 3.93
C LEU A 169 6.69 -0.27 5.11
N GLN A 170 5.65 -1.08 5.11
CA GLN A 170 5.37 -2.03 6.19
C GLN A 170 5.50 -3.45 5.64
N ILE A 171 6.36 -4.25 6.27
CA ILE A 171 6.57 -5.65 5.91
C ILE A 171 6.18 -6.50 7.12
N ILE A 172 5.18 -7.37 6.95
CA ILE A 172 4.60 -8.20 8.01
C ILE A 172 4.59 -9.65 7.55
N ASP A 173 5.17 -10.57 8.31
CA ASP A 173 5.17 -12.02 8.04
C ASP A 173 5.54 -12.38 6.59
N SER A 174 6.46 -11.61 6.01
CA SER A 174 6.84 -11.71 4.59
C SER A 174 8.35 -11.87 4.43
N THR A 175 8.76 -12.56 3.38
CA THR A 175 10.18 -12.85 3.06
C THR A 175 10.40 -12.82 1.57
N SER A 176 11.66 -12.76 1.14
CA SER A 176 12.04 -12.76 -0.27
C SER A 176 11.42 -11.56 -1.00
N VAL A 177 11.43 -10.40 -0.34
CA VAL A 177 10.94 -9.13 -0.89
C VAL A 177 12.07 -8.11 -0.93
N GLU A 178 12.18 -7.40 -2.05
CA GLU A 178 13.12 -6.30 -2.26
C GLU A 178 12.34 -5.02 -2.54
N PHE A 179 12.68 -3.93 -1.85
CA PHE A 179 12.31 -2.57 -2.27
C PHE A 179 13.54 -1.92 -2.89
N ASN A 180 13.47 -1.67 -4.20
CA ASN A 180 14.58 -1.16 -4.99
C ASN A 180 14.19 0.14 -5.71
N ASP A 181 14.90 1.22 -5.40
CA ASP A 181 14.61 2.58 -5.83
C ASP A 181 13.32 3.17 -5.21
N GLY A 182 13.37 4.46 -4.92
CA GLY A 182 12.22 5.21 -4.46
C GLY A 182 12.51 6.12 -3.26
N ASN A 183 11.44 6.73 -2.76
CA ASN A 183 11.52 7.71 -1.68
C ASN A 183 10.53 7.38 -0.56
N VAL A 184 11.06 7.26 0.65
CA VAL A 184 10.31 7.04 1.87
C VAL A 184 10.49 8.28 2.74
N ALA A 185 9.47 9.13 2.82
CA ALA A 185 9.64 10.46 3.40
C ALA A 185 8.56 10.84 4.41
N ASP A 186 8.96 11.41 5.54
CA ASP A 186 8.05 12.06 6.49
C ASP A 186 6.89 11.14 6.94
N ASN A 187 7.16 9.85 7.13
CA ASN A 187 6.24 8.91 7.78
C ASN A 187 6.60 8.82 9.27
N ARG A 188 5.70 8.33 10.14
CA ARG A 188 6.09 8.08 11.55
C ARG A 188 7.17 7.02 11.63
N HIS A 189 7.00 5.92 10.91
CA HIS A 189 8.05 4.96 10.65
C HIS A 189 8.30 4.95 9.14
N GLY A 190 9.53 5.23 8.70
CA GLY A 190 9.88 5.17 7.29
C GLY A 190 9.65 3.77 6.76
N ILE A 191 10.39 2.81 7.31
CA ILE A 191 10.25 1.39 7.01
C ILE A 191 10.06 0.65 8.33
N GLU A 192 9.08 -0.24 8.38
CA GLU A 192 8.80 -1.09 9.53
C GLU A 192 8.76 -2.56 9.11
N ILE A 193 9.56 -3.39 9.77
CA ILE A 193 9.62 -4.84 9.54
C ILE A 193 9.15 -5.53 10.81
N ILE A 194 7.96 -6.12 10.75
CA ILE A 194 7.28 -6.79 11.87
C ILE A 194 7.24 -8.28 11.57
N SER A 195 7.77 -9.11 12.48
CA SER A 195 7.70 -10.59 12.44
C SER A 195 7.76 -11.15 11.02
N ALA A 196 8.92 -11.48 10.46
CA ALA A 196 8.93 -12.04 9.11
C ALA A 196 8.71 -13.58 9.13
N GLY A 197 7.66 -14.03 9.84
CA GLY A 197 7.40 -15.41 10.28
C GLY A 197 7.13 -16.49 9.22
N GLY A 198 7.50 -16.30 7.95
CA GLY A 198 7.26 -17.27 6.87
C GLY A 198 8.32 -18.36 6.67
N GLY A 199 9.45 -18.34 7.41
CA GLY A 199 10.52 -19.33 7.26
C GLY A 199 11.68 -19.13 8.24
N THR A 200 12.64 -20.06 8.23
CA THR A 200 13.93 -19.86 8.92
C THR A 200 14.73 -18.80 8.14
N ASN A 201 14.93 -17.62 8.72
CA ASN A 201 15.66 -16.47 8.15
C ASN A 201 14.94 -15.75 7.00
N PRO A 202 13.83 -15.07 7.28
CA PRO A 202 13.22 -14.16 6.33
C PRO A 202 14.21 -13.13 5.77
N VAL A 203 14.15 -12.93 4.45
CA VAL A 203 15.02 -12.03 3.69
C VAL A 203 14.23 -10.81 3.26
N VAL A 204 14.67 -9.62 3.69
CA VAL A 204 14.14 -8.33 3.21
C VAL A 204 15.32 -7.51 2.69
N ASP A 205 15.25 -7.16 1.41
CA ASP A 205 16.30 -6.41 0.73
C ASP A 205 15.84 -4.96 0.51
N LEU A 206 16.67 -4.02 0.94
CA LEU A 206 16.44 -2.58 0.78
C LEU A 206 17.58 -1.99 -0.06
N ALA A 207 17.27 -1.51 -1.25
CA ALA A 207 18.25 -1.02 -2.21
C ALA A 207 17.87 0.35 -2.76
N ASN A 208 18.85 1.26 -2.82
CA ASN A 208 18.73 2.57 -3.49
C ASN A 208 17.55 3.44 -2.98
N LEU A 209 17.16 3.28 -1.72
CA LEU A 209 16.08 4.07 -1.12
C LEU A 209 16.62 5.37 -0.53
N LYS A 210 15.92 6.47 -0.83
CA LYS A 210 16.04 7.71 -0.07
C LYS A 210 15.05 7.67 1.08
N ILE A 211 15.55 7.71 2.31
CA ILE A 211 14.74 7.70 3.53
C ILE A 211 14.93 9.05 4.21
N SER A 212 13.85 9.80 4.41
CA SER A 212 13.95 11.16 4.93
C SER A 212 12.87 11.49 5.96
N GLY A 213 13.23 12.29 6.95
CA GLY A 213 12.32 12.80 7.96
C GLY A 213 12.37 14.32 8.05
N GLN A 214 11.27 14.90 8.52
CA GLN A 214 11.12 16.34 8.75
C GLN A 214 11.60 17.23 7.58
N THR A 215 11.27 16.86 6.34
CA THR A 215 11.72 17.62 5.16
C THR A 215 11.22 19.07 5.22
N PRO A 216 11.89 20.05 4.55
CA PRO A 216 11.42 21.44 4.54
C PRO A 216 9.98 21.59 4.04
N GLY A 217 9.58 20.76 3.07
CA GLY A 217 8.20 20.73 2.60
C GLY A 217 7.20 20.25 3.65
N TYR A 218 7.58 19.24 4.45
CA TYR A 218 6.77 18.79 5.58
C TYR A 218 6.66 19.83 6.69
N LYS A 219 7.80 20.42 7.10
CA LYS A 219 7.83 21.50 8.10
C LYS A 219 7.03 22.71 7.66
N GLY A 220 7.12 23.06 6.37
CA GLY A 220 6.33 24.12 5.75
C GLY A 220 4.83 23.84 5.86
N LEU A 221 4.36 22.69 5.40
CA LEU A 221 2.93 22.34 5.47
C LEU A 221 2.37 22.36 6.89
N ALA A 222 3.11 21.83 7.86
CA ALA A 222 2.72 21.87 9.27
C ALA A 222 2.63 23.31 9.82
N SER A 223 3.39 24.25 9.25
CA SER A 223 3.39 25.67 9.67
C SER A 223 2.33 26.54 8.96
N PHE A 224 1.79 26.11 7.83
CA PHE A 224 0.94 26.94 6.96
C PHE A 224 -0.57 26.81 7.20
N VAL A 225 -1.04 25.66 7.69
CA VAL A 225 -2.46 25.39 7.85
C VAL A 225 -2.74 25.01 9.30
N ASP A 226 -3.23 25.99 10.05
CA ASP A 226 -3.57 25.85 11.46
C ASP A 226 -4.55 24.69 11.66
N GLY A 227 -4.23 23.77 12.56
CA GLY A 227 -4.99 22.53 12.76
C GLY A 227 -4.71 21.38 11.79
N THR A 228 -3.74 21.49 10.86
CA THR A 228 -3.27 20.32 10.08
C THR A 228 -2.60 19.34 11.04
N PRO A 229 -3.16 18.14 11.24
CA PRO A 229 -2.53 17.16 12.11
C PRO A 229 -1.16 16.82 11.52
N VAL A 230 -0.11 17.00 12.32
CA VAL A 230 1.20 16.42 12.02
C VAL A 230 1.04 14.93 12.22
N LEU A 231 0.70 14.22 11.15
CA LEU A 231 0.22 12.83 11.21
C LEU A 231 1.24 11.86 11.81
N CYS A 232 2.51 12.25 11.92
CA CYS A 232 3.59 11.42 12.46
C CYS A 232 3.77 11.61 13.97
N THR A 233 2.73 11.52 14.80
CA THR A 233 2.90 11.67 16.26
C THR A 233 3.28 10.35 16.93
N GLY A 234 4.35 10.35 17.73
CA GLY A 234 4.65 9.25 18.65
C GLY A 234 3.65 9.21 19.81
N TYR A 235 3.45 8.03 20.40
CA TYR A 235 2.47 7.79 21.48
C TYR A 235 2.71 8.60 22.78
N ALA A 236 3.85 9.31 22.93
CA ALA A 236 4.18 10.02 24.18
C ALA A 236 5.02 11.31 24.06
N SER A 237 5.57 11.70 22.89
CA SER A 237 6.61 12.74 22.84
C SER A 237 6.74 13.52 21.52
N GLY A 238 5.63 13.95 20.94
CA GLY A 238 5.64 14.80 19.74
C GLY A 238 5.91 14.02 18.44
N PRO A 239 6.26 14.69 17.32
CA PRO A 239 6.40 14.02 16.04
C PRO A 239 7.59 13.05 16.04
N ALA A 240 7.30 11.75 16.06
CA ALA A 240 8.29 10.69 15.95
C ALA A 240 8.37 10.30 14.49
N VAL A 241 9.51 10.57 13.85
CA VAL A 241 9.79 10.15 12.48
C VAL A 241 11.02 9.28 12.58
N ASP A 242 10.81 7.98 12.56
CA ASP A 242 11.85 6.95 12.60
C ASP A 242 12.24 6.57 11.17
N GLY A 243 13.53 6.38 10.89
CA GLY A 243 13.98 6.00 9.56
C GLY A 243 13.65 4.53 9.23
N LEU A 244 14.08 3.63 10.10
CA LEU A 244 13.93 2.18 9.98
C LEU A 244 13.66 1.57 11.36
N ALA A 245 12.57 0.83 11.49
CA ALA A 245 12.20 0.07 12.68
C ALA A 245 12.18 -1.43 12.35
N VAL A 246 13.02 -2.20 13.04
CA VAL A 246 13.10 -3.67 12.89
C VAL A 246 12.71 -4.30 14.23
N HIS A 247 11.59 -5.00 14.26
CA HIS A 247 11.11 -5.64 15.49
C HIS A 247 11.92 -6.92 15.78
N PRO A 248 12.16 -7.25 17.06
CA PRO A 248 13.06 -8.34 17.45
C PRO A 248 12.47 -9.69 17.05
N ASN A 249 12.90 -10.24 15.91
CA ASN A 249 12.79 -11.65 15.48
C ASN A 249 13.51 -11.86 14.13
N ASN A 250 14.44 -12.83 14.08
CA ASN A 250 15.06 -13.60 12.96
C ASN A 250 15.08 -13.09 11.49
N ALA A 251 14.89 -11.81 11.21
CA ALA A 251 15.02 -11.25 9.87
C ALA A 251 16.48 -10.97 9.52
N ILE A 252 16.89 -11.47 8.35
CA ILE A 252 18.09 -11.00 7.67
C ILE A 252 17.66 -9.84 6.79
N VAL A 253 18.03 -8.64 7.21
CA VAL A 253 17.80 -7.41 6.44
C VAL A 253 19.09 -7.08 5.70
N TRP A 254 19.05 -7.16 4.37
CA TRP A 254 20.15 -6.65 3.53
C TRP A 254 19.84 -5.22 3.14
N ALA A 255 20.81 -4.34 3.37
CA ALA A 255 20.68 -2.91 3.07
C ALA A 255 21.86 -2.47 2.22
N GLN A 256 21.56 -1.91 1.04
CA GLN A 256 22.56 -1.37 0.13
C GLN A 256 22.16 0.01 -0.39
N SER A 257 23.12 0.94 -0.44
CA SER A 257 22.91 2.28 -1.00
C SER A 257 21.74 3.05 -0.36
N LEU A 258 21.51 2.87 0.96
CA LEU A 258 20.49 3.62 1.70
C LEU A 258 21.00 5.01 2.05
N HIS A 259 20.18 6.04 1.80
CA HIS A 259 20.49 7.42 2.15
C HIS A 259 19.47 7.95 3.16
N PHE A 260 19.92 8.15 4.41
CA PHE A 260 19.12 8.70 5.51
C PHE A 260 19.36 10.20 5.70
N SER A 261 18.31 10.98 5.92
CA SER A 261 18.43 12.41 6.21
C SER A 261 17.28 12.94 7.07
N GLY A 262 17.56 13.93 7.93
CA GLY A 262 16.54 14.60 8.74
C GLY A 262 16.02 13.81 9.95
N PHE A 263 16.76 12.79 10.38
CA PHE A 263 16.50 12.04 11.61
C PHE A 263 17.41 12.54 12.73
N THR A 264 16.87 12.66 13.94
CA THR A 264 17.66 12.78 15.17
C THR A 264 17.90 11.39 15.72
N SER A 265 19.11 11.07 16.16
CA SER A 265 19.38 9.79 16.84
C SER A 265 18.49 9.67 18.08
N ALA A 266 17.75 8.58 18.19
CA ALA A 266 17.19 8.09 19.44
C ALA A 266 17.92 6.79 19.78
N ASP A 267 18.28 6.63 21.06
CA ASP A 267 19.05 5.52 21.62
C ASP A 267 18.43 4.13 21.33
#